data_AF-A0A9D8DC44-F1
#
_entry.id   AF-A0A9D8DC44-F1
#
_cell.length_a   1.000
_cell.length_b   1.000
_cell.length_c   1.000
_cell.angle_alpha   90.00
_cell.angle_beta   90.00
_cell.angle_gamma   90.00
#
_symmetry.space_group_name_H-M   'P 1'
#
loop_
_entity.id
_entity.type
_entity.pdbx_description
1 polymer ?
#
loop_
_entity_poly.entity_id
_entity_poly.type
_entity_poly.pdbx_seq_one_letter_code
_entity_poly.pdbx_strand_id
1 'polypeptide(L)'
;MSMRRNTTVDATTRCGGGMHVCPGCESELVQPVKWFEQDGSNWQVDLRCPDCEWRGSGSFTQTDVDRFDEELERGAGLLAEDLNALTRSNMEEQANRFAAALETDCILPEDF
;
A
#
# COMPACT_ATOMS: atom_id res chain seq x y z
N MET A 1 19.16 -7.86 19.56
CA MET A 1 19.65 -7.41 18.23
C MET A 1 19.96 -8.64 17.39
N SER A 2 18.99 -9.16 16.65
CA SER A 2 19.20 -10.29 15.75
C SER A 2 19.21 -9.77 14.32
N MET A 3 20.40 -9.73 13.71
CA MET A 3 20.62 -9.36 12.32
C MET A 3 19.80 -10.29 11.42
N ARG A 4 18.83 -9.73 10.70
CA ARG A 4 18.06 -10.44 9.68
C ARG A 4 18.97 -10.63 8.46
N ARG A 5 19.27 -11.89 8.16
CA ARG A 5 20.09 -12.32 7.02
C ARG A 5 19.41 -11.90 5.72
N ASN A 6 20.09 -11.07 4.95
CA ASN A 6 19.72 -10.70 3.59
C ASN A 6 19.83 -11.95 2.71
N THR A 7 18.71 -12.64 2.53
CA THR A 7 18.64 -13.83 1.69
C THR A 7 18.00 -13.40 0.39
N THR A 8 18.81 -13.18 -0.64
CA THR A 8 18.35 -13.17 -2.04
C THR A 8 17.82 -14.56 -2.34
N VAL A 9 16.52 -14.75 -2.12
CA VAL A 9 15.81 -15.96 -2.49
C VAL A 9 15.49 -15.84 -3.97
N ASP A 10 16.38 -16.37 -4.79
CA ASP A 10 16.09 -16.74 -6.17
C ASP A 10 15.22 -18.00 -6.10
N ALA A 11 13.92 -17.81 -5.90
CA ALA A 11 12.95 -18.88 -5.98
C ALA A 11 11.79 -18.37 -6.81
N THR A 12 11.64 -18.97 -7.99
CA THR A 12 10.46 -18.96 -8.84
C THR A 12 9.26 -19.52 -8.07
N THR A 13 8.82 -18.81 -7.03
CA THR A 13 7.69 -19.21 -6.20
C THR A 13 6.47 -18.57 -6.83
N ARG A 14 5.83 -19.31 -7.73
CA ARG A 14 4.48 -18.97 -8.17
C ARG A 14 3.59 -19.02 -6.92
N CYS A 15 3.19 -17.85 -6.43
CA CYS A 15 2.22 -17.75 -5.36
C CYS A 15 0.90 -18.30 -5.92
N GLY A 16 0.45 -19.45 -5.39
CA GLY A 16 -0.80 -20.09 -5.82
C GLY A 16 -2.05 -19.25 -5.59
N GLY A 17 -1.94 -18.15 -4.83
CA GLY A 17 -3.00 -17.17 -4.55
C GLY A 17 -3.01 -15.92 -5.42
N GLY A 18 -2.18 -15.82 -6.48
CA GLY A 18 -2.06 -14.62 -7.32
C GLY A 18 -0.96 -13.65 -6.86
N MET A 19 -0.67 -12.64 -7.68
CA MET A 19 0.49 -11.74 -7.50
C MET A 19 0.36 -10.77 -6.31
N HIS A 20 -0.88 -10.52 -5.85
CA HIS A 20 -1.20 -9.55 -4.79
C HIS A 20 -1.15 -10.13 -3.36
N VAL A 21 -1.11 -11.47 -3.20
CA VAL A 21 -1.14 -12.10 -1.86
C VAL A 21 0.26 -12.47 -1.38
N CYS A 22 0.62 -11.98 -0.20
CA CYS A 22 1.93 -12.27 0.39
C CYS A 22 1.99 -13.70 0.94
N PRO A 23 3.00 -14.51 0.57
CA PRO A 23 3.16 -15.85 1.13
C PRO A 23 3.67 -15.87 2.58
N GLY A 24 4.12 -14.72 3.11
CA GLY A 24 4.67 -14.62 4.46
C GLY A 24 3.67 -14.18 5.54
N CYS A 25 2.75 -13.28 5.20
CA CYS A 25 1.78 -12.73 6.15
C CYS A 25 0.34 -12.69 5.62
N GLU A 26 0.07 -13.28 4.45
CA GLU A 26 -1.25 -13.38 3.82
C GLU A 26 -1.90 -12.04 3.45
N SER A 27 -1.19 -10.92 3.63
CA SER A 27 -1.62 -9.58 3.21
C SER A 27 -1.82 -9.49 1.70
N GLU A 28 -2.90 -8.82 1.28
CA GLU A 28 -3.21 -8.50 -0.12
C GLU A 28 -2.47 -7.25 -0.63
N LEU A 29 -1.59 -6.67 0.19
CA LEU A 29 -0.87 -5.43 -0.12
C LEU A 29 0.47 -5.66 -0.82
N VAL A 30 0.70 -6.81 -1.48
CA VAL A 30 1.95 -7.01 -2.22
C VAL A 30 2.04 -5.97 -3.32
N GLN A 31 3.16 -5.24 -3.35
CA GLN A 31 3.43 -4.18 -4.29
C GLN A 31 4.52 -4.60 -5.28
N PRO A 32 4.38 -4.22 -6.56
CA PRO A 32 5.46 -4.33 -7.52
C PRO A 32 6.54 -3.30 -7.23
N VAL A 33 7.80 -3.72 -7.33
CA VAL A 33 8.98 -2.87 -7.19
C VAL A 33 9.56 -2.55 -8.57
N LYS A 34 9.57 -3.54 -9.48
CA LYS A 34 10.07 -3.41 -10.84
C LYS A 34 9.30 -4.30 -11.80
N TRP A 35 9.23 -3.87 -13.05
CA TRP A 35 8.60 -4.58 -14.16
C TRP A 35 9.57 -4.58 -15.34
N PHE A 36 9.76 -5.74 -15.96
CA PHE A 36 10.58 -5.90 -17.16
C PHE A 36 9.86 -6.80 -18.15
N GLU A 37 9.60 -6.29 -19.35
CA GLU A 37 9.08 -7.08 -20.46
C GLU A 37 10.22 -7.95 -21.02
N GLN A 38 9.99 -9.25 -21.18
CA GLN A 38 10.99 -10.20 -21.67
C GLN A 38 10.78 -10.53 -23.16
N ASP A 39 9.59 -11.04 -23.51
CA ASP A 39 9.35 -11.68 -24.81
C ASP A 39 8.04 -11.22 -25.50
N GLY A 40 7.58 -9.98 -25.27
CA GLY A 40 6.37 -9.43 -25.90
C GLY A 40 5.03 -9.91 -25.30
N SER A 41 5.07 -10.88 -24.39
CA SER A 41 3.87 -11.47 -23.75
C SER A 41 4.08 -11.88 -22.29
N ASN A 42 5.34 -11.85 -21.84
CA ASN A 42 5.76 -12.22 -20.50
C ASN A 42 6.49 -11.05 -19.84
N TRP A 43 6.18 -10.86 -18.57
CA TRP A 43 6.72 -9.84 -17.70
C TRP A 43 7.46 -10.48 -16.53
N GLN A 44 8.70 -10.09 -16.33
CA GLN A 44 9.40 -10.34 -15.09
C GLN A 44 9.06 -9.22 -14.11
N VAL A 45 8.49 -9.58 -12.96
CA VAL A 45 8.04 -8.63 -11.94
C VAL A 45 8.72 -8.93 -10.62
N ASP A 46 9.34 -7.91 -10.04
CA ASP A 46 9.86 -7.95 -8.68
C ASP A 46 8.78 -7.43 -7.72
N LEU A 47 8.53 -8.15 -6.64
CA LEU A 47 7.46 -7.92 -5.69
C LEU A 47 8.02 -7.68 -4.29
N ARG A 48 7.31 -6.87 -3.50
CA ARG A 48 7.57 -6.66 -2.07
C ARG A 48 6.27 -6.58 -1.29
N CYS A 49 6.21 -7.23 -0.13
CA CYS A 49 5.18 -6.98 0.86
C CYS A 49 5.59 -5.81 1.78
N PRO A 50 4.76 -4.77 1.95
CA PRO A 50 5.06 -3.66 2.86
C PRO A 50 4.96 -4.05 4.34
N ASP A 51 4.11 -5.03 4.70
CA ASP A 51 3.85 -5.39 6.10
C ASP A 51 4.97 -6.23 6.72
N CYS A 52 5.47 -7.22 5.99
CA CYS A 52 6.50 -8.15 6.49
C CYS A 52 7.85 -8.05 5.76
N GLU A 53 7.95 -7.15 4.79
CA GLU A 53 9.13 -6.93 3.93
C GLU A 53 9.57 -8.11 3.07
N TRP A 54 8.72 -9.13 2.91
CA TRP A 54 8.96 -10.21 1.96
C TRP A 54 9.25 -9.67 0.56
N ARG A 55 10.15 -10.32 -0.17
CA ARG A 55 10.49 -10.02 -1.56
C ARG A 55 10.40 -11.29 -2.39
N GLY A 56 9.94 -11.16 -3.62
CA GLY A 56 9.91 -12.26 -4.59
C GLY A 56 9.98 -11.73 -6.01
N SER A 57 10.27 -12.61 -6.96
CA SER A 57 10.25 -12.27 -8.37
C SER A 57 9.58 -13.39 -9.16
N GLY A 58 8.88 -13.04 -10.23
CA GLY A 58 8.19 -14.04 -11.06
C GLY A 58 8.01 -13.58 -12.50
N SER A 59 7.85 -14.56 -13.39
CA SER A 59 7.42 -14.34 -14.78
C SER A 59 5.91 -14.51 -14.86
N PHE A 60 5.24 -13.51 -15.41
CA PHE A 60 3.79 -13.39 -15.47
C PHE A 60 3.35 -13.03 -16.87
N THR A 61 2.13 -13.42 -17.24
CA THR A 61 1.56 -13.06 -18.55
C THR A 61 1.05 -11.62 -18.53
N GLN A 62 0.83 -11.02 -19.70
CA GLN A 62 0.16 -9.70 -19.79
C GLN A 62 -1.16 -9.68 -18.99
N THR A 63 -1.99 -10.72 -19.11
CA THR A 63 -3.27 -10.81 -18.38
C THR A 63 -3.09 -10.87 -16.86
N ASP A 64 -2.02 -11.49 -16.37
CA ASP A 64 -1.71 -11.50 -14.94
C ASP A 64 -1.29 -10.12 -14.44
N VAL A 65 -0.54 -9.37 -15.25
CA VAL A 65 -0.13 -8.00 -14.95
C VAL A 65 -1.32 -7.05 -14.96
N ASP A 66 -2.19 -7.13 -15.97
CA ASP A 66 -3.39 -6.29 -16.07
C ASP A 66 -4.31 -6.50 -14.86
N ARG A 67 -4.59 -7.76 -14.51
CA ARG A 67 -5.37 -8.07 -13.31
C ARG A 67 -4.70 -7.57 -12.03
N PHE A 68 -3.37 -7.63 -11.96
CA PHE A 68 -2.66 -7.14 -10.79
C PHE A 68 -2.76 -5.61 -10.68
N ASP A 69 -2.69 -4.88 -11.80
CA ASP A 69 -2.89 -3.42 -11.83
C ASP A 69 -4.29 -3.03 -11.35
N GLU A 70 -5.33 -3.75 -11.78
CA GLU A 70 -6.70 -3.56 -11.30
C GLU A 70 -6.81 -3.73 -9.76
N GLU A 71 -6.17 -4.76 -9.20
CA GLU A 71 -6.15 -4.98 -7.75
C GLU A 71 -5.38 -3.88 -6.99
N LEU A 72 -4.30 -3.36 -7.58
CA LEU A 72 -3.53 -2.25 -7.00
C LEU A 72 -4.34 -0.96 -7.00
N GLU A 73 -5.04 -0.64 -8.08
CA GLU A 73 -5.91 0.53 -8.16
C GLU A 73 -7.07 0.41 -7.17
N ARG A 74 -7.70 -0.77 -7.08
CA ARG A 74 -8.74 -1.05 -6.08
C ARG A 74 -8.23 -0.83 -4.65
N GLY A 75 -7.07 -1.40 -4.32
CA GLY A 75 -6.46 -1.25 -3.01
C GLY A 75 -6.11 0.20 -2.67
N ALA A 76 -5.56 0.95 -3.63
CA ALA A 76 -5.26 2.37 -3.47
C ALA A 76 -6.53 3.20 -3.25
N GLY A 77 -7.62 2.88 -3.95
CA GLY A 77 -8.93 3.51 -3.77
C GLY A 77 -9.46 3.35 -2.35
N LEU A 78 -9.45 2.13 -1.82
CA LEU A 78 -9.90 1.84 -0.45
C LEU A 78 -9.06 2.62 0.60
N LEU A 79 -7.74 2.64 0.45
CA LEU A 79 -6.86 3.40 1.34
C LEU A 79 -7.11 4.91 1.28
N ALA A 80 -7.40 5.45 0.09
CA ALA A 80 -7.71 6.87 -0.08
C ALA A 80 -9.06 7.23 0.56
N GLU A 81 -10.08 6.38 0.41
CA GLU A 81 -11.38 6.55 1.05
C GLU A 81 -11.27 6.56 2.57
N ASP A 82 -10.56 5.58 3.15
CA ASP A 82 -10.32 5.50 4.58
C ASP A 82 -9.56 6.71 5.11
N LEU A 83 -8.50 7.15 4.41
CA LEU A 83 -7.75 8.34 4.76
C LEU A 83 -8.63 9.61 4.74
N ASN A 84 -9.52 9.73 3.76
CA ASN A 84 -10.42 10.87 3.65
C ASN A 84 -11.45 10.87 4.79
N ALA A 85 -11.99 9.70 5.14
CA ALA A 85 -12.90 9.56 6.28
C ALA A 85 -12.24 9.98 7.61
N LEU A 86 -11.00 9.52 7.85
CA LEU A 86 -10.22 9.91 9.03
C LEU A 86 -9.89 11.40 9.03
N THR A 87 -9.48 11.96 7.89
CA THR A 87 -9.17 13.38 7.75
C THR A 87 -10.39 14.23 8.09
N ARG A 88 -11.55 13.88 7.54
CA ARG A 88 -12.80 14.58 7.83
C ARG A 88 -13.15 14.55 9.31
N SER A 89 -13.06 13.38 9.95
CA SER A 89 -13.32 13.24 11.39
C SER A 89 -12.37 14.11 12.23
N ASN A 90 -11.08 14.14 11.90
CA ASN A 90 -10.09 14.97 12.58
C ASN A 90 -10.39 16.47 12.42
N MET A 91 -10.80 16.89 11.21
CA MET A 91 -11.13 18.29 10.93
C MET A 91 -12.40 18.74 11.64
N GLU A 92 -13.42 17.87 11.71
CA GLU A 92 -14.63 18.13 12.50
C GLU A 92 -14.31 18.29 13.99
N GLU A 93 -13.43 17.45 14.54
CA GLU A 93 -12.98 17.57 15.93
C GLU A 93 -12.18 18.86 16.18
N GLN A 94 -11.27 19.23 15.26
CA GLN A 94 -10.55 20.51 15.34
C GLN A 94 -11.49 21.71 15.26
N ALA A 95 -12.44 21.70 14.33
CA ALA A 95 -13.41 22.78 14.18
C ALA A 95 -14.22 22.99 15.47
N ASN A 96 -14.67 21.90 16.10
CA ASN A 96 -15.39 21.95 17.38
C ASN A 96 -14.53 22.53 18.51
N ARG A 97 -13.25 22.15 18.59
CA ARG A 97 -12.31 22.72 19.58
C ARG A 97 -12.09 24.22 19.36
N PHE A 98 -11.92 24.65 18.11
CA PHE A 98 -11.77 26.07 17.80
C PHE A 98 -13.05 26.87 18.09
N ALA A 99 -14.22 26.33 17.76
CA ALA A 99 -15.49 26.96 18.09
C ALA A 99 -15.64 27.17 19.60
N ALA A 100 -15.35 26.15 20.41
CA ALA A 100 -15.38 26.27 21.86
C ALA A 100 -14.38 27.31 22.39
N ALA A 101 -13.17 27.36 21.82
CA ALA A 101 -12.16 28.34 22.21
C ALA A 101 -12.54 29.78 21.84
N LEU A 102 -13.20 29.99 20.69
CA LEU A 102 -13.76 31.28 20.29
C LEU A 102 -14.90 31.71 21.24
N GLU A 103 -15.79 30.78 21.59
CA GLU A 103 -16.90 31.05 22.52
C GLU A 103 -16.42 31.46 23.92
N THR A 104 -15.23 31.00 24.34
CA THR A 104 -14.64 31.32 25.63
C THR A 104 -13.52 32.36 25.56
N ASP A 105 -13.40 33.12 24.46
CA ASP A 105 -12.36 34.14 24.22
C ASP A 105 -10.93 33.64 24.50
N CYS A 106 -10.68 32.35 24.30
CA CYS A 106 -9.37 31.73 24.48
C CYS A 106 -8.49 31.81 23.23
N ILE A 107 -9.10 32.13 22.08
CA ILE A 107 -8.42 32.49 20.83
C ILE A 107 -9.08 33.73 20.24
N LEU A 108 -8.27 34.65 19.72
CA LEU A 108 -8.67 35.94 19.19
C LEU A 108 -8.28 36.06 17.71
N PRO A 109 -8.80 37.07 16.97
CA PRO A 109 -8.41 37.28 15.58
C PRO A 109 -6.90 37.45 15.36
N GLU A 110 -6.16 37.91 16.36
CA GLU A 110 -4.70 38.03 16.33
C GLU A 110 -3.93 36.70 16.38
N ASP A 111 -4.60 35.57 16.67
CA ASP A 111 -3.99 34.24 16.74
C ASP A 111 -3.97 33.48 15.37
N PHE A 112 -4.49 34.08 14.30
CA PHE A 112 -4.56 33.51 12.94
C PHE A 112 -3.66 34.24 11.94
#